data_AF-A0A3N5VAK1-F1
#
_entry.id   AF-A0A3N5VAK1-F1
#
_cell.length_a   1.000
_cell.length_b   1.000
_cell.length_c   1.000
_cell.angle_alpha   90.00
_cell.angle_beta   90.00
_cell.angle_gamma   90.00
#
_symmetry.space_group_name_H-M   'P 1'
#
loop_
_entity.id
_entity.type
_entity.pdbx_description
1 polymer ?
#
loop_
_entity_poly.entity_id
_entity_poly.type
_entity_poly.pdbx_seq_one_letter_code
_entity_poly.pdbx_strand_id
1 'polypeptide(L)'
;MRLMVAVARFLPLCALMLVFPAIAAAQSTQERIQQLERFLKENPGVFDWKVHNELRHLYITNNPRNPRRSMEYSNVILQHSFMDIYILNILSEWQIGKNTSTARANLLRSAPSFPDLRFIAAACFLKIGDLYAAEGNKNEAKSPYLKVAEDKSSDMTRYRVLAEERLRGLKEQPAPTPPVPRPVPTPPPSISNKVKSIEEVDFANFTFPPVEDCAQRSVSLRMGRFEDKEIRVQLRRKILYADLTSEKINQAIVTLDCDTYGNFFITEIFFYALRNGEPVLLAKLAESIDRDYKKYYPDGFTWGISKVVANNGKLIIHKLADGSHACPENDVR
;
A
#
# COMPACT_ATOMS: atom_id res chain seq x y z
N MET A 1 75.03 35.74 20.65
CA MET A 1 76.20 34.94 20.23
C MET A 1 75.81 33.46 20.29
N ARG A 2 75.80 32.78 19.13
CA ARG A 2 75.65 31.31 18.87
C ARG A 2 74.30 30.67 19.27
N LEU A 3 73.40 30.30 18.35
CA LEU A 3 73.40 29.23 17.33
C LEU A 3 73.27 27.81 17.95
N MET A 4 72.13 27.15 17.69
CA MET A 4 71.90 25.71 17.38
C MET A 4 70.36 25.52 17.30
N VAL A 5 69.69 25.53 16.15
CA VAL A 5 69.56 24.48 15.11
C VAL A 5 69.50 23.06 15.69
N ALA A 6 68.27 22.54 15.83
CA ALA A 6 68.00 21.11 15.88
C ALA A 6 66.84 20.80 14.91
N VAL A 7 67.24 20.30 13.74
CA VAL A 7 66.39 19.68 12.73
C VAL A 7 66.10 18.26 13.18
N ALA A 8 64.82 17.91 13.36
CA ALA A 8 64.38 16.53 13.56
C ALA A 8 63.14 16.23 12.71
N ARG A 9 63.43 15.88 11.45
CA ARG A 9 62.78 14.87 10.60
C ARG A 9 61.42 14.33 11.11
N PHE A 10 60.33 14.91 10.63
CA PHE A 10 59.04 14.20 10.55
C PHE A 10 58.96 13.49 9.20
N LEU A 11 59.04 12.16 9.26
CA LEU A 11 58.91 11.24 8.13
C LEU A 11 57.50 11.33 7.51
N PRO A 12 57.39 11.35 6.16
CA PRO A 12 56.12 11.20 5.47
C PRO A 12 55.79 9.70 5.39
N LEU A 13 54.76 9.27 6.11
CA LEU A 13 54.27 7.89 6.06
C LEU A 13 52.73 7.89 6.00
N CYS A 14 52.18 8.61 5.03
CA CYS A 14 50.77 8.52 4.61
C CYS A 14 50.68 8.14 3.14
N ALA A 15 51.38 7.08 2.77
CA ALA A 15 51.20 6.38 1.51
C ALA A 15 50.99 4.89 1.81
N LEU A 16 49.86 4.57 2.43
CA LEU A 16 49.34 3.21 2.50
C LEU A 16 47.93 3.21 1.89
N MET A 17 47.90 2.91 0.60
CA MET A 17 46.91 2.07 -0.07
C MET A 17 45.65 1.77 0.76
N LEU A 18 44.53 2.42 0.45
CA LEU A 18 43.20 1.79 0.55
C LEU A 18 42.44 2.03 -0.74
N VAL A 19 42.94 1.41 -1.81
CA VAL A 19 42.10 1.00 -2.93
C VAL A 19 41.24 -0.15 -2.40
N PHE A 20 40.06 0.15 -1.86
CA PHE A 20 39.00 -0.85 -1.77
C PHE A 20 38.05 -0.62 -2.94
N PRO A 21 38.07 -1.46 -3.98
CA PRO A 21 36.87 -1.59 -4.78
C PRO A 21 35.86 -2.26 -3.85
N ALA A 22 34.89 -1.52 -3.34
CA ALA A 22 33.71 -2.11 -2.74
C ALA A 22 32.88 -2.75 -3.86
N ILE A 23 33.41 -3.83 -4.45
CA ILE A 23 32.57 -4.86 -5.03
C ILE A 23 31.90 -5.46 -3.80
N ALA A 24 30.74 -4.93 -3.42
CA ALA A 24 29.86 -5.59 -2.49
C ALA A 24 29.57 -6.95 -3.13
N ALA A 25 30.29 -7.99 -2.69
CA ALA A 25 30.04 -9.34 -3.14
C ALA A 25 28.55 -9.58 -2.93
N ALA A 26 27.86 -9.97 -4.01
CA ALA A 26 26.44 -10.25 -3.96
C ALA A 26 26.21 -11.24 -2.82
N GLN A 27 25.57 -10.78 -1.76
CA GLN A 27 25.30 -11.57 -0.58
C GLN A 27 24.56 -12.85 -1.01
N SER A 28 24.98 -14.01 -0.51
CA SER A 28 24.30 -15.24 -0.87
C SER A 28 22.84 -15.22 -0.37
N THR A 29 21.94 -15.88 -1.10
CA THR A 29 20.53 -16.03 -0.69
C THR A 29 20.41 -16.57 0.75
N GLN A 30 21.29 -17.49 1.13
CA GLN A 30 21.30 -18.08 2.47
C GLN A 30 21.71 -17.09 3.56
N GLU A 31 22.73 -16.27 3.34
CA GLU A 31 23.12 -15.20 4.27
C GLU A 31 21.99 -14.18 4.41
N ARG A 32 21.30 -13.85 3.31
CA ARG A 32 20.18 -12.90 3.35
C ARG A 32 19.01 -13.45 4.17
N ILE A 33 18.64 -14.73 3.97
CA ILE A 33 17.65 -15.41 4.81
C ILE A 33 18.06 -15.33 6.29
N GLN A 34 19.30 -15.69 6.63
CA GLN A 34 19.78 -15.68 8.02
C GLN A 34 19.73 -14.29 8.65
N GLN A 35 20.07 -13.23 7.90
CA GLN A 35 19.98 -11.85 8.39
C GLN A 35 18.53 -11.44 8.69
N LEU A 36 17.60 -11.75 7.78
CA LEU A 36 16.18 -11.42 7.95
C LEU A 36 15.54 -12.23 9.09
N GLU A 37 15.87 -13.52 9.22
CA GLU A 37 15.42 -14.34 10.36
C GLU A 37 16.00 -13.85 11.69
N ARG A 38 17.28 -13.44 11.71
CA ARG A 38 17.91 -12.84 12.89
C ARG A 38 17.20 -11.54 13.28
N PHE A 39 16.89 -10.68 12.31
CA PHE A 39 16.11 -9.46 12.56
C PHE A 39 14.77 -9.78 13.24
N LEU A 40 14.01 -10.77 12.74
CA LEU A 40 12.73 -11.16 13.36
C LEU A 40 12.92 -11.74 14.78
N LYS A 41 14.00 -12.49 15.00
CA LYS A 41 14.33 -13.05 16.32
C LYS A 41 14.70 -11.98 17.34
N GLU A 42 15.43 -10.96 16.91
CA GLU A 42 15.87 -9.83 17.75
C GLU A 42 14.74 -8.83 18.03
N ASN A 43 13.67 -8.86 17.24
CA ASN A 43 12.51 -7.95 17.36
C ASN A 43 11.19 -8.74 17.55
N PRO A 44 11.05 -9.52 18.65
CA PRO A 44 9.87 -10.33 18.86
C PRO A 44 8.60 -9.48 18.96
N GLY A 45 7.53 -9.90 18.28
CA GLY A 45 6.24 -9.21 18.26
C GLY A 45 6.14 -8.05 17.26
N VAL A 46 7.24 -7.67 16.60
CA VAL A 46 7.22 -6.70 15.50
C VAL A 46 6.83 -7.40 14.20
N PHE A 47 5.79 -6.91 13.54
CA PHE A 47 5.43 -7.31 12.19
C PHE A 47 6.01 -6.33 11.16
N ASP A 48 6.89 -6.83 10.30
CA ASP A 48 7.37 -6.10 9.12
C ASP A 48 6.99 -6.85 7.85
N TRP A 49 6.04 -6.27 7.11
CA TRP A 49 5.53 -6.87 5.88
C TRP A 49 6.63 -7.13 4.84
N LYS A 50 7.60 -6.21 4.70
CA LYS A 50 8.67 -6.32 3.71
C LYS A 50 9.59 -7.48 4.05
N VAL A 51 9.98 -7.61 5.33
CA VAL A 51 10.83 -8.71 5.81
C VAL A 51 10.16 -10.06 5.57
N HIS A 52 8.90 -10.22 5.96
CA HIS A 52 8.17 -11.48 5.75
C HIS A 52 7.96 -11.78 4.26
N ASN A 53 7.65 -10.77 3.44
CA ASN A 53 7.45 -10.96 2.01
C ASN A 53 8.76 -11.34 1.30
N GLU A 54 9.87 -10.72 1.68
CA GLU A 54 11.19 -11.05 1.16
C GLU A 54 11.59 -12.47 1.55
N LEU A 55 11.45 -12.85 2.83
CA LEU A 55 11.69 -14.23 3.28
C LEU A 55 10.85 -15.25 2.50
N ARG A 56 9.55 -14.97 2.28
CA ARG A 56 8.68 -15.81 1.44
C ARG A 56 9.25 -16.01 0.03
N HIS A 57 9.73 -14.95 -0.61
CA HIS A 57 10.35 -15.03 -1.94
C HIS A 57 11.65 -15.82 -1.91
N LEU A 58 12.53 -15.55 -0.94
CA LEU A 58 13.80 -16.25 -0.84
C LEU A 58 13.60 -17.75 -0.62
N TYR A 59 12.63 -18.18 0.21
CA TYR A 59 12.38 -19.61 0.42
C TYR A 59 11.82 -20.36 -0.80
N ILE A 60 11.15 -19.68 -1.72
CA ILE A 60 10.67 -20.32 -2.96
C ILE A 60 11.75 -20.33 -4.07
N THR A 61 12.70 -19.39 -4.04
CA THR A 61 13.79 -19.31 -5.02
C THR A 61 15.11 -19.94 -4.56
N ASN A 62 15.30 -20.21 -3.25
CA ASN A 62 16.51 -20.84 -2.72
C ASN A 62 16.69 -22.28 -3.20
N ASN A 63 17.92 -22.79 -3.10
CA ASN A 63 18.26 -24.18 -3.41
C ASN A 63 18.88 -24.87 -2.16
N PRO A 64 18.18 -25.83 -1.53
CA PRO A 64 16.90 -26.40 -1.93
C PRO A 64 15.72 -25.45 -1.67
N ARG A 65 14.67 -25.58 -2.49
CA ARG A 65 13.42 -24.84 -2.30
C ARG A 65 12.72 -25.30 -1.02
N ASN A 66 12.13 -24.37 -0.28
CA ASN A 66 11.32 -24.68 0.90
C ASN A 66 9.93 -24.01 0.78
N PRO A 67 9.01 -24.58 -0.02
CA PRO A 67 7.68 -24.00 -0.24
C PRO A 67 6.87 -23.91 1.05
N ARG A 68 7.09 -24.83 2.00
CA ARG A 68 6.44 -24.80 3.30
C ARG A 68 6.81 -23.55 4.11
N ARG A 69 8.11 -23.23 4.23
CA ARG A 69 8.57 -21.98 4.87
C ARG A 69 8.01 -20.74 4.18
N SER A 70 7.97 -20.74 2.85
CA SER A 70 7.33 -19.65 2.09
C SER A 70 5.87 -19.44 2.52
N MET A 71 5.11 -20.53 2.70
CA MET A 71 3.72 -20.45 3.15
C MET A 71 3.60 -20.02 4.61
N GLU A 72 4.51 -20.42 5.49
CA GLU A 72 4.52 -19.92 6.88
C GLU A 72 4.62 -18.40 6.93
N TYR A 73 5.49 -17.80 6.12
CA TYR A 73 5.57 -16.33 6.02
C TYR A 73 4.33 -15.70 5.39
N SER A 74 3.71 -16.36 4.41
CA SER A 74 2.43 -15.91 3.85
C SER A 74 1.31 -15.94 4.91
N ASN A 75 1.30 -16.94 5.77
CA ASN A 75 0.37 -17.08 6.88
C ASN A 75 0.56 -15.97 7.93
N VAL A 76 1.82 -15.65 8.29
CA VAL A 76 2.12 -14.50 9.16
C VAL A 76 1.67 -13.18 8.52
N ILE A 77 1.89 -12.98 7.22
CA ILE A 77 1.39 -11.80 6.53
C ILE A 77 -0.13 -11.72 6.63
N LEU A 78 -0.87 -12.81 6.39
CA LEU A 78 -2.33 -12.81 6.47
C LEU A 78 -2.88 -12.68 7.90
N GLN A 79 -2.10 -13.00 8.92
CA GLN A 79 -2.44 -12.74 10.31
C GLN A 79 -2.49 -11.23 10.61
N HIS A 80 -1.51 -10.47 10.10
CA HIS A 80 -1.36 -9.04 10.39
C HIS A 80 -2.00 -8.14 9.31
N SER A 81 -1.74 -8.44 8.03
CA SER A 81 -2.34 -7.84 6.83
C SER A 81 -3.57 -8.65 6.41
N PHE A 82 -4.68 -8.39 7.09
CA PHE A 82 -5.93 -9.11 6.89
C PHE A 82 -6.43 -9.03 5.44
N MET A 83 -6.72 -10.20 4.83
CA MET A 83 -7.17 -10.32 3.43
C MET A 83 -6.23 -9.62 2.43
N ASP A 84 -4.92 -9.69 2.67
CA ASP A 84 -3.89 -9.13 1.78
C ASP A 84 -4.08 -9.64 0.34
N ILE A 85 -4.46 -8.73 -0.56
CA ILE A 85 -4.82 -9.04 -1.95
C ILE A 85 -3.63 -9.59 -2.73
N TYR A 86 -2.41 -9.14 -2.40
CA TYR A 86 -1.21 -9.62 -3.08
C TYR A 86 -0.92 -11.08 -2.70
N ILE A 87 -1.04 -11.44 -1.42
CA ILE A 87 -0.93 -12.84 -0.98
C ILE A 87 -2.03 -13.70 -1.62
N LEU A 88 -3.28 -13.24 -1.62
CA LEU A 88 -4.39 -13.96 -2.24
C LEU A 88 -4.21 -14.15 -3.75
N ASN A 89 -3.66 -13.15 -4.46
CA ASN A 89 -3.31 -13.29 -5.86
C ASN A 89 -2.29 -14.41 -6.07
N ILE A 90 -1.23 -14.46 -5.26
CA ILE A 90 -0.22 -15.52 -5.37
C ILE A 90 -0.82 -16.90 -5.08
N LEU A 91 -1.62 -17.02 -4.02
CA LEU A 91 -2.32 -18.28 -3.67
C LEU A 91 -3.33 -18.73 -4.74
N SER A 92 -3.81 -17.80 -5.56
CA SER A 92 -4.66 -18.06 -6.72
C SER A 92 -3.90 -18.25 -8.03
N GLU A 93 -2.56 -18.16 -8.03
CA GLU A 93 -1.70 -18.11 -9.23
C GLU A 93 -2.08 -16.96 -10.18
N TRP A 94 -2.34 -15.79 -9.59
CA TRP A 94 -2.67 -14.54 -10.28
C TRP A 94 -3.93 -14.61 -11.16
N GLN A 95 -4.90 -15.45 -10.78
CA GLN A 95 -6.14 -15.66 -11.54
C GLN A 95 -7.30 -14.78 -11.06
N ILE A 96 -7.21 -14.16 -9.88
CA ILE A 96 -8.23 -13.20 -9.42
C ILE A 96 -8.32 -12.04 -10.43
N GLY A 97 -9.54 -11.75 -10.90
CA GLY A 97 -9.80 -10.73 -11.93
C GLY A 97 -9.56 -11.19 -13.37
N LYS A 98 -8.88 -12.34 -13.59
CA LYS A 98 -8.61 -12.88 -14.93
C LYS A 98 -9.52 -14.06 -15.28
N ASN A 99 -9.58 -15.04 -14.40
CA ASN A 99 -10.40 -16.23 -14.56
C ASN A 99 -10.94 -16.67 -13.20
N THR A 100 -12.17 -16.26 -12.90
CA THR A 100 -12.80 -16.48 -11.59
C THR A 100 -12.89 -17.97 -11.24
N SER A 101 -13.18 -18.84 -12.20
CA SER A 101 -13.27 -20.28 -11.99
C SER A 101 -11.92 -20.88 -11.59
N THR A 102 -10.86 -20.57 -12.36
CA THR A 102 -9.50 -21.04 -12.05
C THR A 102 -9.00 -20.45 -10.72
N ALA A 103 -9.31 -19.19 -10.43
CA ALA A 103 -8.96 -18.56 -9.15
C ALA A 103 -9.57 -19.32 -7.97
N ARG A 104 -10.86 -19.68 -8.04
CA ARG A 104 -11.52 -20.50 -6.99
C ARG A 104 -10.87 -21.87 -6.86
N ALA A 105 -10.59 -22.55 -7.96
CA ALA A 105 -9.94 -23.87 -7.94
C ALA A 105 -8.55 -23.82 -7.29
N ASN A 106 -7.74 -22.81 -7.65
CA ASN A 106 -6.40 -22.63 -7.08
C ASN A 106 -6.45 -22.27 -5.59
N LEU A 107 -7.33 -21.36 -5.18
CA LEU A 107 -7.53 -21.03 -3.75
C LEU A 107 -8.02 -22.23 -2.95
N LEU A 108 -8.92 -23.04 -3.52
CA LEU A 108 -9.44 -24.25 -2.89
C LEU A 108 -8.36 -25.34 -2.74
N ARG A 109 -7.40 -25.42 -3.68
CA ARG A 109 -6.22 -26.29 -3.57
C ARG A 109 -5.24 -25.77 -2.51
N SER A 110 -5.03 -24.46 -2.43
CA SER A 110 -4.10 -23.83 -1.49
C SER A 110 -4.58 -23.93 -0.04
N ALA A 111 -5.87 -23.75 0.23
CA ALA A 111 -6.43 -23.73 1.59
C ALA A 111 -6.12 -24.98 2.44
N PRO A 112 -6.31 -26.23 1.96
CA PRO A 112 -6.04 -27.45 2.73
C PRO A 112 -4.59 -27.93 2.63
N SER A 113 -3.74 -27.33 1.79
CA SER A 113 -2.37 -27.83 1.56
C SER A 113 -1.51 -27.76 2.83
N PHE A 114 -1.86 -26.89 3.77
CA PHE A 114 -1.16 -26.69 5.04
C PHE A 114 -2.18 -26.46 6.17
N PRO A 115 -2.73 -27.54 6.77
CA PRO A 115 -3.90 -27.45 7.65
C PRO A 115 -3.66 -26.62 8.92
N ASP A 116 -2.41 -26.46 9.35
CA ASP A 116 -2.01 -25.66 10.50
C ASP A 116 -1.79 -24.17 10.15
N LEU A 117 -1.71 -23.81 8.87
CA LEU A 117 -1.63 -22.42 8.41
C LEU A 117 -3.02 -21.81 8.25
N ARG A 118 -3.71 -21.66 9.39
CA ARG A 118 -5.14 -21.33 9.45
C ARG A 118 -5.51 -19.98 8.83
N PHE A 119 -4.63 -18.97 8.86
CA PHE A 119 -4.91 -17.68 8.25
C PHE A 119 -4.92 -17.76 6.72
N ILE A 120 -4.07 -18.62 6.12
CA ILE A 120 -4.15 -18.94 4.68
C ILE A 120 -5.49 -19.58 4.37
N ALA A 121 -5.86 -20.64 5.09
CA ALA A 121 -7.11 -21.36 4.85
C ALA A 121 -8.32 -20.42 4.95
N ALA A 122 -8.39 -19.60 6.00
CA ALA A 122 -9.47 -18.66 6.20
C ALA A 122 -9.54 -17.57 5.12
N ALA A 123 -8.40 -16.97 4.75
CA ALA A 123 -8.35 -15.96 3.68
C ALA A 123 -8.78 -16.54 2.33
N CYS A 124 -8.31 -17.75 2.00
CA CYS A 124 -8.73 -18.46 0.79
C CYS A 124 -10.24 -18.73 0.79
N PHE A 125 -10.81 -19.27 1.87
CA PHE A 125 -12.24 -19.55 1.93
C PHE A 125 -13.10 -18.28 1.85
N LEU A 126 -12.72 -17.21 2.57
CA LEU A 126 -13.39 -15.91 2.42
C LEU A 126 -13.35 -15.43 0.97
N LYS A 127 -12.18 -15.48 0.33
CA LYS A 127 -12.05 -15.02 -1.06
C LYS A 127 -12.85 -15.89 -2.03
N ILE A 128 -12.89 -17.21 -1.86
CA ILE A 128 -13.75 -18.10 -2.65
C ILE A 128 -15.22 -17.71 -2.51
N GLY A 129 -15.67 -17.45 -1.27
CA GLY A 129 -17.03 -16.97 -1.01
C GLY A 129 -17.32 -15.63 -1.69
N ASP A 130 -16.38 -14.67 -1.62
CA ASP A 130 -16.50 -13.37 -2.27
C ASP A 130 -16.63 -13.52 -3.80
N LEU A 131 -15.85 -14.43 -4.41
CA LEU A 131 -15.90 -14.72 -5.85
C LEU A 131 -17.23 -15.35 -6.28
N TYR A 132 -17.81 -16.24 -5.49
CA TYR A 132 -19.16 -16.77 -5.77
C TYR A 132 -20.25 -15.71 -5.61
N ALA A 133 -20.17 -14.91 -4.53
CA ALA A 133 -21.14 -13.85 -4.27
C ALA A 133 -21.14 -12.80 -5.40
N ALA A 134 -19.97 -12.45 -5.94
CA ALA A 134 -19.83 -11.52 -7.05
C ALA A 134 -20.50 -12.02 -8.36
N GLU A 135 -20.59 -13.35 -8.56
CA GLU A 135 -21.30 -13.96 -9.69
C GLU A 135 -22.81 -14.13 -9.42
N GLY A 136 -23.31 -13.73 -8.25
CA GLY A 136 -24.70 -13.95 -7.83
C GLY A 136 -24.98 -15.36 -7.29
N ASN A 137 -23.96 -16.22 -7.21
CA ASN A 137 -24.04 -17.60 -6.73
C ASN A 137 -24.02 -17.65 -5.18
N LYS A 138 -25.08 -17.15 -4.56
CA LYS A 138 -25.17 -16.98 -3.10
C LYS A 138 -25.14 -18.29 -2.32
N ASN A 139 -25.71 -19.36 -2.87
CA ASN A 139 -25.76 -20.66 -2.21
C ASN A 139 -24.36 -21.26 -2.08
N GLU A 140 -23.59 -21.16 -3.16
CA GLU A 140 -22.20 -21.61 -3.26
C GLU A 140 -21.29 -20.75 -2.38
N ALA A 141 -21.55 -19.44 -2.31
CA ALA A 141 -20.81 -18.53 -1.44
C ALA A 141 -20.94 -18.85 0.06
N LYS A 142 -22.07 -19.43 0.48
CA LYS A 142 -22.37 -19.70 1.90
C LYS A 142 -21.40 -20.70 2.53
N SER A 143 -21.07 -21.78 1.82
CA SER A 143 -20.25 -22.88 2.36
C SER A 143 -18.84 -22.43 2.77
N PRO A 144 -18.07 -21.71 1.92
CA PRO A 144 -16.77 -21.15 2.32
C PRO A 144 -16.84 -20.21 3.53
N TYR A 145 -17.86 -19.33 3.61
CA TYR A 145 -17.99 -18.45 4.76
C TYR A 145 -18.29 -19.20 6.05
N LEU A 146 -19.14 -20.23 6.01
CA LEU A 146 -19.43 -21.07 7.18
C LEU A 146 -18.17 -21.74 7.73
N LYS A 147 -17.31 -22.29 6.86
CA LYS A 147 -16.02 -22.88 7.28
C LYS A 147 -15.16 -21.93 8.09
N VAL A 148 -15.15 -20.65 7.74
CA VAL A 148 -14.39 -19.62 8.48
C VAL A 148 -15.11 -19.20 9.77
N ALA A 149 -16.44 -19.13 9.74
CA ALA A 149 -17.24 -18.75 10.91
C ALA A 149 -17.25 -19.81 12.03
N GLU A 150 -16.96 -21.06 11.69
CA GLU A 150 -16.88 -22.19 12.62
C GLU A 150 -15.62 -22.17 13.51
N ASP A 151 -14.52 -21.53 13.07
CA ASP A 151 -13.30 -21.45 13.88
C ASP A 151 -13.49 -20.49 15.08
N LYS A 152 -13.51 -21.06 16.29
CA LYS A 152 -13.71 -20.33 17.56
C LYS A 152 -12.42 -19.88 18.22
N SER A 153 -11.27 -20.06 17.58
CA SER A 153 -9.98 -19.65 18.13
C SER A 153 -9.93 -18.13 18.29
N SER A 154 -9.36 -17.65 19.40
CA SER A 154 -9.33 -16.22 19.72
C SER A 154 -8.57 -15.39 18.68
N ASP A 155 -7.48 -15.95 18.14
CA ASP A 155 -6.66 -15.32 17.10
C ASP A 155 -7.37 -15.22 15.73
N MET A 156 -8.45 -15.99 15.51
CA MET A 156 -9.24 -15.99 14.29
C MET A 156 -10.44 -15.02 14.31
N THR A 157 -10.60 -14.25 15.39
CA THR A 157 -11.76 -13.37 15.58
C THR A 157 -12.05 -12.45 14.39
N ARG A 158 -11.02 -11.84 13.78
CA ARG A 158 -11.19 -10.94 12.63
C ARG A 158 -11.74 -11.65 11.39
N TYR A 159 -11.25 -12.85 11.10
CA TYR A 159 -11.72 -13.67 10.00
C TYR A 159 -13.16 -14.16 10.22
N ARG A 160 -13.46 -14.62 11.43
CA ARG A 160 -14.80 -15.05 11.81
C ARG A 160 -15.84 -13.94 11.69
N VAL A 161 -15.56 -12.74 12.23
CA VAL A 161 -16.49 -11.59 12.14
C VAL A 161 -16.76 -11.23 10.68
N LEU A 162 -15.73 -11.16 9.83
CA LEU A 162 -15.95 -10.88 8.41
C LEU A 162 -16.81 -11.97 7.74
N ALA A 163 -16.56 -13.25 8.04
CA ALA A 163 -17.37 -14.34 7.50
C ALA A 163 -18.85 -14.23 7.92
N GLU A 164 -19.12 -13.91 9.18
CA GLU A 164 -20.46 -13.69 9.73
C GLU A 164 -21.16 -12.50 9.06
N GLU A 165 -20.44 -11.39 8.82
CA GLU A 165 -20.93 -10.23 8.07
C GLU A 165 -21.30 -10.60 6.63
N ARG A 166 -20.44 -11.34 5.92
CA ARG A 166 -20.72 -11.83 4.57
C ARG A 166 -21.96 -12.73 4.54
N LEU A 167 -22.09 -13.66 5.49
CA LEU A 167 -23.26 -14.53 5.63
C LEU A 167 -24.56 -13.75 5.87
N ARG A 168 -24.50 -12.66 6.65
CA ARG A 168 -25.66 -11.79 6.86
C ARG A 168 -26.05 -11.07 5.58
N GLY A 169 -25.08 -10.51 4.86
CA GLY A 169 -25.30 -9.85 3.57
C GLY A 169 -25.92 -10.77 2.51
N LEU A 170 -25.66 -12.08 2.55
CA LEU A 170 -26.32 -13.04 1.65
C LEU A 170 -27.84 -13.17 1.90
N LYS A 171 -28.30 -12.96 3.15
CA LYS A 171 -29.72 -13.09 3.55
C LYS A 171 -30.55 -11.84 3.25
N GLU A 172 -29.92 -10.67 3.25
CA GLU A 172 -30.60 -9.36 3.29
C GLU A 172 -30.84 -8.72 1.92
N GLN A 173 -30.57 -9.41 0.81
CA GLN A 173 -31.00 -8.89 -0.50
C GLN A 173 -32.45 -9.33 -0.76
N PRO A 174 -33.46 -8.45 -0.60
CA PRO A 174 -34.80 -8.73 -1.09
C PRO A 174 -34.71 -9.09 -2.57
N ALA A 175 -35.64 -9.94 -3.04
CA ALA A 175 -35.78 -10.24 -4.46
C ALA A 175 -35.68 -8.93 -5.25
N PRO A 176 -34.97 -8.91 -6.39
CA PRO A 176 -34.83 -7.70 -7.19
C PRO A 176 -36.23 -7.17 -7.44
N THR A 177 -36.54 -6.04 -6.82
CA THR A 177 -37.76 -5.31 -7.15
C THR A 177 -37.77 -5.12 -8.66
N PRO A 178 -38.92 -5.32 -9.34
CA PRO A 178 -39.04 -5.05 -10.76
C PRO A 178 -38.36 -3.72 -11.08
N PRO A 179 -37.62 -3.60 -12.20
CA PRO A 179 -36.83 -2.42 -12.49
C PRO A 179 -37.70 -1.19 -12.34
N VAL A 180 -37.51 -0.47 -11.25
CA VAL A 180 -38.15 0.83 -11.04
C VAL A 180 -37.66 1.67 -12.21
N PRO A 181 -38.56 2.29 -13.01
CA PRO A 181 -38.15 3.13 -14.12
C PRO A 181 -37.07 4.06 -13.62
N ARG A 182 -35.89 3.98 -14.25
CA ARG A 182 -34.65 4.64 -13.82
C ARG A 182 -35.04 6.09 -13.51
N PRO A 183 -35.03 6.53 -12.23
CA PRO A 183 -35.45 7.88 -11.92
C PRO A 183 -34.53 8.80 -12.71
N VAL A 184 -35.15 9.67 -13.50
CA VAL A 184 -34.46 10.75 -14.19
C VAL A 184 -33.52 11.37 -13.16
N PRO A 185 -32.19 11.49 -13.43
CA PRO A 185 -31.23 11.97 -12.46
C PRO A 185 -31.76 13.29 -11.92
N THR A 186 -32.29 13.25 -10.69
CA THR A 186 -32.68 14.48 -10.04
C THR A 186 -31.34 15.17 -9.75
N PRO A 187 -31.11 16.38 -10.29
CA PRO A 187 -29.87 17.09 -10.02
C PRO A 187 -29.65 17.08 -8.51
N PRO A 188 -28.43 16.74 -8.04
CA PRO A 188 -28.16 16.65 -6.62
C PRO A 188 -28.62 17.96 -5.98
N PRO A 189 -29.39 17.90 -4.88
CA PRO A 189 -29.91 19.09 -4.25
C PRO A 189 -28.74 20.03 -3.99
N SER A 190 -28.77 21.21 -4.60
CA SER A 190 -27.75 22.25 -4.45
C SER A 190 -27.92 22.91 -3.08
N ILE A 191 -27.86 22.10 -2.02
CA ILE A 191 -27.75 22.60 -0.66
C ILE A 191 -26.28 22.93 -0.50
N SER A 192 -25.89 24.08 -1.04
CA SER A 192 -24.67 24.79 -0.69
C SER A 192 -24.83 25.25 0.76
N ASN A 193 -24.78 24.30 1.69
CA ASN A 193 -24.44 24.62 3.06
C ASN A 193 -22.97 25.04 3.00
N LYS A 194 -22.75 26.36 2.88
CA LYS A 194 -21.41 26.93 2.98
C LYS A 194 -20.78 26.42 4.28
N VAL A 195 -19.74 25.61 4.14
CA VAL A 195 -18.98 25.10 5.28
C VAL A 195 -18.20 26.25 5.90
N LYS A 196 -17.95 26.18 7.20
CA LYS A 196 -17.25 27.24 7.95
C LYS A 196 -15.75 27.04 7.98
N SER A 197 -15.28 25.80 7.84
CA SER A 197 -13.87 25.45 7.81
C SER A 197 -13.59 24.34 6.79
N ILE A 198 -12.32 24.18 6.41
CA ILE A 198 -11.92 23.16 5.43
C ILE A 198 -12.04 21.74 5.99
N GLU A 199 -11.98 21.60 7.32
CA GLU A 199 -12.16 20.35 8.07
C GLU A 199 -13.59 19.80 7.99
N GLU A 200 -14.56 20.67 7.72
CA GLU A 200 -15.97 20.29 7.55
C GLU A 200 -16.27 19.74 6.14
N VAL A 201 -15.32 19.84 5.20
CA VAL A 201 -15.50 19.30 3.84
C VAL A 201 -15.38 17.78 3.84
N ASP A 202 -16.42 17.12 3.35
CA ASP A 202 -16.45 15.67 3.18
C ASP A 202 -15.68 15.22 1.93
N PHE A 203 -14.35 15.17 2.05
CA PHE A 203 -13.47 14.67 0.99
C PHE A 203 -13.70 13.18 0.65
N ALA A 204 -14.43 12.42 1.48
CA ALA A 204 -14.79 11.05 1.15
C ALA A 204 -15.95 10.97 0.14
N ASN A 205 -16.76 12.02 0.01
CA ASN A 205 -17.84 12.13 -0.97
C ASN A 205 -17.62 13.29 -1.96
N PHE A 206 -16.35 13.64 -2.19
CA PHE A 206 -15.94 14.80 -2.99
C PHE A 206 -15.59 14.43 -4.44
N THR A 207 -15.69 15.42 -5.34
CA THR A 207 -15.27 15.29 -6.74
C THR A 207 -13.90 15.92 -6.93
N PHE A 208 -12.92 15.09 -7.21
CA PHE A 208 -11.55 15.50 -7.50
C PHE A 208 -11.40 15.78 -9.00
N PRO A 209 -10.50 16.71 -9.38
CA PRO A 209 -10.11 16.88 -10.79
C PRO A 209 -9.43 15.60 -11.31
N PRO A 210 -9.11 15.53 -12.62
CA PRO A 210 -8.39 14.41 -13.20
C PRO A 210 -7.13 14.01 -12.39
N VAL A 211 -7.01 12.70 -12.16
CA VAL A 211 -5.83 12.07 -11.56
C VAL A 211 -4.91 11.71 -12.72
N GLU A 212 -3.74 12.32 -12.78
CA GLU A 212 -2.76 12.15 -13.87
C GLU A 212 -2.33 10.69 -13.93
N ASP A 213 -2.09 10.20 -15.16
CA ASP A 213 -1.75 8.80 -15.48
C ASP A 213 -2.75 7.71 -15.06
N CYS A 214 -3.84 8.07 -14.38
CA CYS A 214 -4.81 7.11 -13.90
C CYS A 214 -6.23 7.44 -14.40
N ALA A 215 -6.74 8.65 -14.14
CA ALA A 215 -8.07 9.07 -14.54
C ALA A 215 -8.02 10.40 -15.31
N GLN A 216 -8.16 10.35 -16.64
CA GLN A 216 -8.24 11.54 -17.51
C GLN A 216 -9.52 12.38 -17.31
N ARG A 217 -10.33 12.05 -16.32
CA ARG A 217 -11.61 12.69 -15.99
C ARG A 217 -11.68 12.95 -14.49
N SER A 218 -12.51 13.91 -14.09
CA SER A 218 -12.83 14.12 -12.68
C SER A 218 -13.42 12.86 -12.05
N VAL A 219 -13.04 12.61 -10.80
CA VAL A 219 -13.42 11.40 -10.07
C VAL A 219 -14.24 11.79 -8.84
N SER A 220 -15.51 11.37 -8.80
CA SER A 220 -16.36 11.54 -7.63
C SER A 220 -16.23 10.35 -6.70
N LEU A 221 -15.61 10.57 -5.54
CA LEU A 221 -15.57 9.54 -4.51
C LEU A 221 -16.95 9.34 -3.88
N ARG A 222 -17.18 8.11 -3.43
CA ARG A 222 -18.30 7.68 -2.59
C ARG A 222 -17.71 6.88 -1.45
N MET A 223 -17.90 7.37 -0.22
CA MET A 223 -17.31 6.76 0.98
C MET A 223 -15.78 6.55 0.86
N GLY A 224 -15.10 7.53 0.26
CA GLY A 224 -13.65 7.57 0.10
C GLY A 224 -13.12 6.71 -1.05
N ARG A 225 -13.98 6.20 -1.92
CA ARG A 225 -13.59 5.32 -3.03
C ARG A 225 -14.33 5.64 -4.30
N PHE A 226 -13.66 5.41 -5.42
CA PHE A 226 -14.23 5.32 -6.74
C PHE A 226 -13.66 4.07 -7.39
N GLU A 227 -14.50 3.30 -8.06
CA GLU A 227 -14.10 2.08 -8.74
C GLU A 227 -14.91 1.98 -10.03
N ASP A 228 -14.21 1.85 -11.15
CA ASP A 228 -14.79 1.43 -12.41
C ASP A 228 -14.05 0.20 -12.94
N LYS A 229 -14.31 -0.19 -14.20
CA LYS A 229 -13.74 -1.40 -14.79
C LYS A 229 -12.22 -1.34 -14.96
N GLU A 230 -11.63 -0.15 -15.01
CA GLU A 230 -10.24 0.07 -15.38
C GLU A 230 -9.42 0.70 -14.26
N ILE A 231 -10.06 1.48 -13.39
CA ILE A 231 -9.38 2.22 -12.34
C ILE A 231 -10.08 2.13 -10.99
N ARG A 232 -9.26 2.16 -9.95
CA ARG A 232 -9.68 2.32 -8.57
C ARG A 232 -8.96 3.52 -7.98
N VAL A 233 -9.73 4.49 -7.50
CA VAL A 233 -9.23 5.64 -6.76
C VAL A 233 -9.70 5.54 -5.33
N GLN A 234 -8.78 5.70 -4.37
CA GLN A 234 -9.11 5.65 -2.96
C GLN A 234 -8.46 6.79 -2.20
N LEU A 235 -9.23 7.38 -1.30
CA LEU A 235 -8.74 8.31 -0.30
C LEU A 235 -7.88 7.56 0.71
N ARG A 236 -6.65 8.03 0.96
CA ARG A 236 -5.85 7.51 2.07
C ARG A 236 -6.52 7.88 3.40
N ARG A 237 -6.37 6.98 4.38
CA ARG A 237 -7.11 7.01 5.66
C ARG A 237 -7.04 8.31 6.45
N LYS A 238 -6.04 9.17 6.22
CA LYS A 238 -5.87 10.42 6.97
C LYS A 238 -5.70 11.59 6.01
N ILE A 239 -6.66 12.51 6.05
CA ILE A 239 -6.51 13.86 5.52
C ILE A 239 -5.68 14.65 6.53
N LEU A 240 -4.71 15.41 6.06
CA LEU A 240 -3.95 16.32 6.93
C LEU A 240 -4.52 17.72 6.80
N TYR A 241 -4.58 18.42 7.91
CA TYR A 241 -4.97 19.82 7.97
C TYR A 241 -3.81 20.59 8.61
N ALA A 242 -3.30 21.58 7.91
CA ALA A 242 -2.17 22.39 8.38
C ALA A 242 -2.18 23.77 7.73
N ASP A 243 -1.71 24.79 8.46
CA ASP A 243 -1.40 26.11 7.92
C ASP A 243 -0.06 26.06 7.18
N LEU A 244 -0.11 26.10 5.85
CA LEU A 244 1.04 26.13 4.95
C LEU A 244 1.33 27.54 4.42
N THR A 245 0.44 28.51 4.68
CA THR A 245 0.53 29.89 4.14
C THR A 245 0.88 30.93 5.20
N SER A 246 0.96 30.55 6.48
CA SER A 246 1.10 31.45 7.63
C SER A 246 -0.09 32.41 7.82
N GLU A 247 -1.24 32.10 7.21
CA GLU A 247 -2.45 32.91 7.30
C GLU A 247 -3.33 32.51 8.49
N LYS A 248 -2.89 31.57 9.33
CA LYS A 248 -3.66 30.96 10.43
C LYS A 248 -4.95 30.28 9.96
N ILE A 249 -4.98 29.88 8.70
CA ILE A 249 -6.07 29.13 8.09
C ILE A 249 -5.48 27.81 7.64
N ASN A 250 -6.09 26.70 8.04
CA ASN A 250 -5.65 25.39 7.59
C ASN A 250 -5.98 25.17 6.12
N GLN A 251 -5.09 24.49 5.43
CA GLN A 251 -5.35 23.84 4.15
C GLN A 251 -5.54 22.34 4.37
N ALA A 252 -6.40 21.71 3.57
CA ALA A 252 -6.52 20.27 3.50
C ALA A 252 -5.49 19.71 2.51
N ILE A 253 -4.66 18.78 2.98
CA ILE A 253 -3.77 17.97 2.16
C ILE A 253 -4.40 16.60 2.01
N VAL A 254 -4.94 16.36 0.82
CA VAL A 254 -5.70 15.15 0.48
C VAL A 254 -4.85 14.25 -0.38
N THR A 255 -4.67 13.01 0.05
CA THR A 255 -3.86 12.01 -0.68
C THR A 255 -4.76 10.94 -1.27
N LEU A 256 -4.72 10.79 -2.59
CA LEU A 256 -5.42 9.73 -3.31
C LEU A 256 -4.43 8.69 -3.82
N ASP A 257 -4.71 7.42 -3.57
CA ASP A 257 -4.04 6.32 -4.25
C ASP A 257 -4.91 5.90 -5.44
N CYS A 258 -4.29 5.77 -6.61
CA CYS A 258 -4.93 5.36 -7.85
C CYS A 258 -4.26 4.11 -8.39
N ASP A 259 -5.04 3.09 -8.70
CA ASP A 259 -4.58 1.78 -9.15
C ASP A 259 -5.34 1.38 -10.43
N THR A 260 -4.61 0.88 -11.43
CA THR A 260 -5.10 0.35 -12.71
C THR A 260 -5.19 -1.19 -12.71
N TYR A 261 -5.46 -1.81 -11.55
CA TYR A 261 -5.46 -3.25 -11.29
C TYR A 261 -4.06 -3.91 -11.34
N GLY A 262 -3.02 -3.15 -10.99
CA GLY A 262 -1.63 -3.60 -10.91
C GLY A 262 -1.13 -3.75 -9.48
N ASN A 263 0.15 -4.12 -9.32
CA ASN A 263 0.83 -4.10 -8.02
C ASN A 263 1.37 -2.70 -7.65
N PHE A 264 1.00 -1.68 -8.43
CA PHE A 264 1.50 -0.32 -8.30
C PHE A 264 0.31 0.62 -8.19
N PHE A 265 0.40 1.54 -7.25
CA PHE A 265 -0.53 2.66 -7.15
C PHE A 265 0.25 3.95 -7.37
N ILE A 266 -0.38 4.86 -8.11
CA ILE A 266 0.07 6.24 -8.23
C ILE A 266 -0.56 7.00 -7.08
N THR A 267 0.25 7.72 -6.31
CA THR A 267 -0.26 8.57 -5.24
C THR A 267 -0.21 10.02 -5.68
N GLU A 268 -1.37 10.68 -5.67
CA GLU A 268 -1.47 12.12 -5.91
C GLU A 268 -1.82 12.87 -4.63
N ILE A 269 -1.30 14.09 -4.50
CA ILE A 269 -1.59 14.98 -3.38
C ILE A 269 -2.28 16.23 -3.90
N PHE A 270 -3.45 16.53 -3.34
CA PHE A 270 -4.22 17.73 -3.61
C PHE A 270 -4.21 18.65 -2.39
N PHE A 271 -4.11 19.95 -2.66
CA PHE A 271 -4.13 20.99 -1.64
C PHE A 271 -5.38 21.81 -1.82
N TYR A 272 -6.25 21.83 -0.82
CA TYR A 272 -7.46 22.63 -0.83
C TYR A 272 -7.44 23.68 0.27
N ALA A 273 -7.90 24.89 -0.05
CA ALA A 273 -8.23 25.92 0.93
C ALA A 273 -9.71 26.26 0.84
N LEU A 274 -10.27 26.78 1.92
CA LEU A 274 -11.64 27.27 1.89
C LEU A 274 -11.67 28.74 1.45
N ARG A 275 -12.43 29.06 0.40
CA ARG A 275 -12.68 30.44 -0.05
C ARG A 275 -14.17 30.64 -0.25
N ASN A 276 -14.74 31.65 0.41
CA ASN A 276 -16.17 31.97 0.32
C ASN A 276 -17.13 30.81 0.68
N GLY A 277 -16.67 29.88 1.52
CA GLY A 277 -17.43 28.68 1.91
C GLY A 277 -17.28 27.50 0.95
N GLU A 278 -16.40 27.59 -0.05
CA GLU A 278 -16.15 26.52 -1.02
C GLU A 278 -14.69 26.04 -1.00
N PRO A 279 -14.44 24.73 -1.12
CA PRO A 279 -13.09 24.20 -1.24
C PRO A 279 -12.52 24.55 -2.62
N VAL A 280 -11.45 25.32 -2.64
CA VAL A 280 -10.70 25.71 -3.84
C VAL A 280 -9.38 24.97 -3.88
N LEU A 281 -9.13 24.29 -5.00
CA LEU A 281 -7.84 23.64 -5.27
C LEU A 281 -6.75 24.70 -5.40
N LEU A 282 -5.73 24.64 -4.55
CA LEU A 282 -4.56 25.50 -4.60
C LEU A 282 -3.45 24.91 -5.47
N ALA A 283 -3.18 23.62 -5.29
CA ALA A 283 -2.08 22.92 -5.95
C ALA A 283 -2.37 21.42 -6.05
N LYS A 284 -1.64 20.78 -6.97
CA LYS A 284 -1.62 19.34 -7.19
C LYS A 284 -0.17 18.88 -7.33
N LEU A 285 0.19 17.78 -6.68
CA LEU A 285 1.50 17.13 -6.82
C LEU A 285 1.30 15.67 -7.25
N ALA A 286 1.82 15.34 -8.43
CA ALA A 286 1.78 13.99 -9.01
C ALA A 286 3.15 13.64 -9.62
N GLU A 287 3.52 14.30 -10.74
CA GLU A 287 4.75 14.01 -11.48
C GLU A 287 6.01 14.74 -11.00
N SER A 288 5.86 15.92 -10.39
CA SER A 288 7.00 16.81 -10.14
C SER A 288 8.07 16.15 -9.25
N ILE A 289 7.66 15.28 -8.32
CA ILE A 289 8.57 14.57 -7.42
C ILE A 289 9.47 13.59 -8.20
N ASP A 290 8.92 12.88 -9.18
CA ASP A 290 9.68 11.89 -9.96
C ASP A 290 10.58 12.56 -10.98
N ARG A 291 10.09 13.65 -11.57
CA ARG A 291 10.88 14.50 -12.45
C ARG A 291 12.08 15.12 -11.71
N ASP A 292 11.85 15.67 -10.53
CA ASP A 292 12.91 16.25 -9.70
C ASP A 292 13.91 15.20 -9.23
N TYR A 293 13.45 14.00 -8.87
CA TYR A 293 14.32 12.89 -8.53
C TYR A 293 15.19 12.46 -9.73
N LYS A 294 14.57 12.27 -10.91
CA LYS A 294 15.26 11.85 -12.14
C LYS A 294 16.25 12.88 -12.66
N LYS A 295 16.13 14.16 -12.28
CA LYS A 295 17.14 15.18 -12.58
C LYS A 295 18.52 14.82 -12.00
N TYR A 296 18.54 14.18 -10.84
CA TYR A 296 19.78 13.78 -10.15
C TYR A 296 20.11 12.30 -10.37
N TYR A 297 19.07 11.47 -10.60
CA TYR A 297 19.20 10.03 -10.80
C TYR A 297 18.43 9.60 -12.06
N PRO A 298 18.98 9.81 -13.28
CA PRO A 298 18.25 9.61 -14.54
C PRO A 298 17.70 8.19 -14.71
N ASP A 299 18.47 7.19 -14.28
CA ASP A 299 18.09 5.78 -14.32
C ASP A 299 17.38 5.31 -13.03
N GLY A 300 17.25 6.22 -12.06
CA GLY A 300 16.62 5.93 -10.78
C GLY A 300 15.10 5.80 -10.90
N PHE A 301 14.56 4.96 -10.02
CA PHE A 301 13.13 4.74 -9.87
C PHE A 301 12.66 5.08 -8.46
N THR A 302 11.43 5.59 -8.36
CA THR A 302 10.76 5.89 -7.10
C THR A 302 9.47 5.06 -7.01
N TRP A 303 9.10 4.65 -5.81
CA TRP A 303 7.79 4.04 -5.55
C TRP A 303 6.85 5.04 -4.88
N GLY A 304 5.58 4.68 -4.78
CA GLY A 304 4.52 5.54 -4.22
C GLY A 304 4.88 6.23 -2.90
N ILE A 305 4.15 7.30 -2.61
CA ILE A 305 4.38 8.14 -1.43
C ILE A 305 4.14 7.30 -0.17
N SER A 306 5.16 7.17 0.68
CA SER A 306 5.07 6.36 1.90
C SER A 306 4.45 7.14 3.06
N LYS A 307 4.72 8.45 3.14
CA LYS A 307 4.25 9.30 4.23
C LYS A 307 4.14 10.75 3.77
N VAL A 308 3.13 11.45 4.25
CA VAL A 308 3.02 12.90 4.14
C VAL A 308 2.90 13.44 5.56
N VAL A 309 3.67 14.46 5.90
CA VAL A 309 3.58 15.16 7.19
C VAL A 309 3.64 16.66 6.97
N ALA A 310 2.93 17.41 7.81
CA ALA A 310 3.06 18.84 7.89
C ALA A 310 3.68 19.21 9.24
N ASN A 311 4.68 20.09 9.24
CA ASN A 311 5.35 20.56 10.45
C ASN A 311 5.88 21.99 10.23
N ASN A 312 5.53 22.91 11.14
CA ASN A 312 6.01 24.30 11.14
C ASN A 312 5.86 25.00 9.77
N GLY A 313 4.67 24.95 9.18
CA GLY A 313 4.39 25.55 7.86
C GLY A 313 5.04 24.85 6.67
N LYS A 314 5.70 23.70 6.88
CA LYS A 314 6.33 22.92 5.82
C LYS A 314 5.60 21.61 5.60
N LEU A 315 5.39 21.25 4.33
CA LEU A 315 5.01 19.91 3.95
C LEU A 315 6.25 19.08 3.67
N ILE A 316 6.33 17.89 4.27
CA ILE A 316 7.38 16.90 4.01
C ILE A 316 6.71 15.66 3.42
N ILE A 317 7.13 15.30 2.22
CA ILE A 317 6.63 14.14 1.49
C ILE A 317 7.76 13.11 1.45
N HIS A 318 7.49 11.94 2.01
CA HIS A 318 8.41 10.80 1.95
C HIS A 318 8.00 9.92 0.78
N LYS A 319 8.93 9.71 -0.15
CA LYS A 319 8.80 8.79 -1.27
C LYS A 319 9.85 7.70 -1.14
N LEU A 320 9.53 6.48 -1.53
CA LEU A 320 10.50 5.38 -1.56
C LEU A 320 11.30 5.47 -2.86
N ALA A 321 12.59 5.13 -2.82
CA ALA A 321 13.50 5.20 -3.95
C ALA A 321 14.35 3.94 -4.03
N ASP A 322 14.74 3.57 -5.25
CA ASP A 322 15.35 2.30 -5.67
C ASP A 322 16.74 1.95 -5.13
N GLY A 323 17.29 2.77 -4.25
CA GLY A 323 18.55 2.47 -3.59
C GLY A 323 18.86 3.42 -2.46
N SER A 324 19.93 3.10 -1.73
CA SER A 324 20.59 4.06 -0.84
C SER A 324 21.38 5.02 -1.70
N HIS A 325 20.69 6.00 -2.28
CA HIS A 325 21.35 7.13 -2.90
C HIS A 325 21.89 7.99 -1.77
N ALA A 326 23.14 7.74 -1.37
CA ALA A 326 23.90 8.73 -0.62
C ALA A 326 23.78 10.05 -1.42
N CYS A 327 23.52 11.15 -0.72
CA CYS A 327 23.16 12.47 -1.26
C CYS A 327 23.71 12.74 -2.67
N PRO A 328 22.94 13.40 -3.57
CA PRO A 328 23.50 13.82 -4.84
C PRO A 328 24.81 14.53 -4.55
N GLU A 329 25.88 14.20 -5.28
CA GLU A 329 27.15 14.90 -5.16
C GLU A 329 26.80 16.38 -5.15
N ASN A 330 27.08 17.06 -4.03
CA ASN A 330 26.81 18.49 -3.92
C ASN A 330 27.68 19.13 -4.99
N ASP A 331 27.10 19.37 -6.17
CA ASP A 331 27.73 20.11 -7.25
C ASP A 331 27.80 21.54 -6.73
N VAL A 332 28.89 21.83 -6.01
CA VAL A 332 29.24 23.17 -5.55
C VAL A 332 29.47 23.97 -6.82
N ARG A 333 28.44 24.68 -7.27
CA ARG A 333 28.55 25.74 -8.27
C ARG A 333 28.48 27.09 -7.60
#